data_AF-A0A4R9JW75-F1
#
_entry.id   AF-A0A4R9JW75-F1
#
_cell.length_a   1.000
_cell.length_b   1.000
_cell.length_c   1.000
_cell.angle_alpha   90.00
_cell.angle_beta   90.00
_cell.angle_gamma   90.00
#
_symmetry.space_group_name_H-M   'P 1'
#
loop_
_entity.id
_entity.type
_entity.pdbx_description
1 polymer ?
#
loop_
_entity_poly.entity_id
_entity_poly.type
_entity_poly.pdbx_seq_one_letter_code
_entity_poly.pdbx_strand_id
1 'polypeptide(L)'
;MKTEILNYLENLFPGSRIIENSIKLDSSIENNKNRKSMNISLMDTIYEVTKLNTFNSIDSFLFRLVANKLEEFHNLELNHEISKLIIENIFDNAILRSFIFEEFENYELTYRSNLVTDLLNGLQYWRNKTYEGKNISFGFIIDGSLERSYNNHEIFNNIQNHITKDYFAPLSDGMCSFLSINLEGEIIGINQFDTFHDGSMLPYRFSTVNNLRNSSVLIQTRLGDILLIKEGNLKFVKKNQQWIQFDTNSLMHKISANLNIYEKKLKEAVFQTCLDISLAKTGGVLAVVDDEHFQSKKFISNDLNDDSNFQNKKRFLYSLTKGYKFQDLSRSLRKEILSIDGSTVINRHGYILLIGTIIKISGGSLGGGRTAASVELSKSGAAVKLSTDGYIEVYIDGNRTPVMKID
;
A
#
# COMPACT_ATOMS: atom_id res chain seq x y z
N MET A 1 6.26 -22.66 12.43
CA MET A 1 7.08 -21.62 11.79
C MET A 1 7.02 -21.64 10.26
N LYS A 2 7.32 -22.76 9.56
CA LYS A 2 7.27 -22.84 8.09
C LYS A 2 5.98 -22.31 7.44
N THR A 3 4.83 -22.76 7.95
CA THR A 3 3.51 -22.30 7.47
C THR A 3 3.34 -20.78 7.65
N GLU A 4 3.78 -20.23 8.78
CA GLU A 4 3.73 -18.80 9.03
C GLU A 4 4.66 -18.01 8.09
N ILE A 5 5.84 -18.53 7.78
CA ILE A 5 6.76 -17.93 6.80
C ILE A 5 6.10 -17.88 5.42
N LEU A 6 5.51 -19.01 4.98
CA LEU A 6 4.82 -19.08 3.69
C LEU A 6 3.68 -18.05 3.62
N ASN A 7 2.79 -18.05 4.61
CA ASN A 7 1.68 -17.09 4.72
C ASN A 7 2.19 -15.64 4.68
N TYR A 8 3.29 -15.36 5.39
CA TYR A 8 3.87 -14.02 5.42
C TYR A 8 4.43 -13.59 4.06
N LEU A 9 5.14 -14.49 3.37
CA LEU A 9 5.71 -14.23 2.05
C LEU A 9 4.63 -14.03 0.98
N GLU A 10 3.53 -14.80 1.03
CA GLU A 10 2.40 -14.66 0.10
C GLU A 10 1.78 -13.27 0.19
N ASN A 11 1.62 -12.77 1.43
CA ASN A 11 1.11 -11.43 1.67
C ASN A 11 2.11 -10.33 1.32
N LEU A 12 3.41 -10.57 1.56
CA LEU A 12 4.47 -9.60 1.25
C LEU A 12 4.57 -9.31 -0.25
N PHE A 13 4.30 -10.31 -1.10
CA PHE A 13 4.39 -10.17 -2.55
C PHE A 13 3.07 -10.49 -3.25
N PRO A 14 2.06 -9.60 -3.18
CA PRO A 14 0.70 -9.90 -3.63
C PRO A 14 0.63 -10.33 -5.11
N GLY A 15 0.03 -11.50 -5.32
CA GLY A 15 -0.10 -12.13 -6.63
C GLY A 15 1.21 -12.59 -7.24
N SER A 16 2.22 -12.89 -6.41
CA SER A 16 3.37 -13.72 -6.77
C SER A 16 3.02 -15.18 -6.57
N ARG A 17 3.72 -16.07 -7.27
CA ARG A 17 3.61 -17.51 -7.03
C ARG A 17 4.73 -17.92 -6.08
N ILE A 18 4.39 -18.60 -4.99
CA ILE A 18 5.36 -19.12 -4.03
C ILE A 18 5.23 -20.64 -4.02
N ILE A 19 6.36 -21.33 -4.19
CA ILE A 19 6.42 -22.79 -4.17
C ILE A 19 7.39 -23.21 -3.07
N GLU A 20 6.92 -24.04 -2.16
CA GLU A 20 7.76 -24.67 -1.14
C GLU A 20 8.45 -25.90 -1.76
N ASN A 21 9.79 -25.92 -1.74
CA ASN A 21 10.61 -27.01 -2.21
C ASN A 21 11.44 -27.58 -1.03
N SER A 22 11.20 -28.84 -0.70
CA SER A 22 11.94 -29.55 0.35
C SER A 22 13.20 -30.21 -0.21
N ILE A 23 14.30 -29.46 -0.35
CA ILE A 23 15.63 -30.05 -0.67
C ILE A 23 16.70 -29.32 0.15
N LYS A 24 17.53 -30.10 0.87
CA LYS A 24 18.79 -29.61 1.47
C LYS A 24 19.78 -29.27 0.37
N LEU A 25 20.02 -27.98 0.16
CA LEU A 25 21.22 -27.45 -0.49
C LEU A 25 21.72 -26.30 0.38
N ASP A 26 23.05 -26.21 0.53
CA ASP A 26 23.73 -25.18 1.31
C ASP A 26 23.12 -23.81 1.08
N SER A 27 22.97 -23.03 2.16
CA SER A 27 22.41 -21.68 2.20
C SER A 27 23.01 -20.79 1.12
N SER A 28 22.40 -20.78 -0.06
CA SER A 28 22.88 -20.05 -1.21
C SER A 28 21.68 -19.48 -1.94
N ILE A 29 21.72 -18.17 -2.17
CA ILE A 29 20.77 -17.50 -3.05
C ILE A 29 21.25 -17.78 -4.47
N GLU A 30 20.68 -18.78 -5.13
CA GLU A 30 20.91 -18.99 -6.55
C GLU A 30 19.99 -18.07 -7.36
N ASN A 31 20.59 -17.04 -7.96
CA ASN A 31 19.93 -16.23 -8.98
C ASN A 31 19.75 -17.09 -10.24
N ASN A 32 18.56 -17.67 -10.40
CA ASN A 32 18.19 -18.32 -11.65
C ASN A 32 18.22 -17.29 -12.80
N LYS A 33 18.66 -17.74 -13.99
CA LYS A 33 18.89 -16.87 -15.17
C LYS A 33 17.65 -16.10 -15.65
N ASN A 34 16.45 -16.42 -15.14
CA ASN A 34 15.26 -15.58 -15.23
C ASN A 34 15.10 -14.74 -13.96
N ARG A 35 15.44 -13.43 -14.03
CA ARG A 35 15.39 -12.46 -12.92
C ARG A 35 14.01 -12.29 -12.23
N LYS A 36 12.98 -13.00 -12.68
CA LYS A 36 11.60 -12.97 -12.15
C LYS A 36 11.31 -14.03 -11.09
N SER A 37 12.17 -15.04 -10.95
CA SER A 37 12.10 -16.00 -9.85
C SER A 37 13.36 -15.94 -8.99
N MET A 38 13.19 -16.15 -7.69
CA MET A 38 14.26 -16.17 -6.71
C MET A 38 14.04 -17.34 -5.75
N ASN A 39 15.08 -18.14 -5.56
CA ASN A 39 15.10 -19.17 -4.53
C ASN A 39 15.58 -18.54 -3.22
N ILE A 40 14.78 -18.69 -2.17
CA ILE A 40 15.05 -18.15 -0.85
C ILE A 40 15.16 -19.33 0.10
N SER A 41 16.35 -19.57 0.62
CA SER A 41 16.56 -20.54 1.69
C SER A 41 16.27 -19.89 3.03
N LEU A 42 15.23 -20.34 3.73
CA LEU A 42 14.90 -19.93 5.08
C LEU A 42 14.84 -21.19 5.95
N MET A 43 15.73 -21.29 6.93
CA MET A 43 15.90 -22.51 7.73
C MET A 43 16.23 -23.71 6.82
N ASP A 44 15.52 -24.83 6.98
CA ASP A 44 15.67 -26.06 6.20
C ASP A 44 14.78 -26.12 4.95
N THR A 45 14.21 -24.99 4.52
CA THR A 45 13.19 -24.94 3.47
C THR A 45 13.56 -23.91 2.38
N ILE A 46 13.43 -24.32 1.12
CA ILE A 46 13.65 -23.43 -0.03
C ILE A 46 12.29 -22.97 -0.55
N TYR A 47 12.09 -21.66 -0.60
CA TYR A 47 10.92 -21.03 -1.20
C TYR A 47 11.30 -20.46 -2.57
N GLU A 48 10.69 -20.96 -3.64
CA GLU A 48 10.79 -20.33 -4.95
C GLU A 48 9.69 -19.27 -5.06
N VAL A 49 10.09 -17.99 -5.05
CA VAL A 49 9.17 -16.86 -5.21
C VAL A 49 9.29 -16.34 -6.64
N THR A 50 8.18 -16.35 -7.37
CA THR A 50 8.09 -15.82 -8.74
C THR A 50 7.21 -14.57 -8.77
N LYS A 51 7.81 -13.43 -9.12
CA LYS A 51 7.16 -12.13 -9.28
C LYS A 51 6.89 -11.82 -10.75
N LEU A 52 6.00 -10.87 -11.02
CA LEU A 52 5.83 -10.34 -12.39
C LEU A 52 7.04 -9.53 -12.86
N ASN A 53 7.66 -8.80 -11.93
CA ASN A 53 8.82 -7.97 -12.16
C ASN A 53 10.08 -8.62 -11.60
N THR A 54 11.23 -8.08 -11.99
CA THR A 54 12.51 -8.64 -11.60
C THR A 54 12.82 -8.33 -10.14
N PHE A 55 13.34 -9.31 -9.42
CA PHE A 55 13.93 -9.09 -8.10
C PHE A 55 15.08 -8.07 -8.22
N ASN A 56 15.17 -7.19 -7.23
CA ASN A 56 16.23 -6.18 -7.14
C ASN A 56 17.21 -6.49 -5.99
N SER A 57 18.19 -5.60 -5.81
CA SER A 57 19.16 -5.62 -4.71
C SER A 57 18.48 -5.63 -3.34
N ILE A 58 17.44 -4.80 -3.14
CA ILE A 58 16.67 -4.73 -1.88
C ILE A 58 16.11 -6.08 -1.52
N ASP A 59 15.47 -6.77 -2.46
CA ASP A 59 14.85 -8.06 -2.21
C ASP A 59 15.90 -9.08 -1.76
N SER A 60 17.04 -9.13 -2.46
CA SER A 60 18.13 -10.04 -2.10
C SER A 60 18.71 -9.73 -0.72
N PHE A 61 18.89 -8.45 -0.39
CA PHE A 61 19.41 -8.02 0.90
C PHE A 61 18.41 -8.32 2.04
N LEU A 62 17.13 -8.02 1.83
CA LEU A 62 16.03 -8.32 2.73
C LEU A 62 16.04 -9.80 3.14
N PHE A 63 16.08 -10.70 2.15
CA PHE A 63 16.02 -12.13 2.46
C PHE A 63 17.27 -12.65 3.16
N ARG A 64 18.45 -12.10 2.88
CA ARG A 64 19.66 -12.41 3.66
C ARG A 64 19.49 -12.03 5.13
N LEU A 65 18.92 -10.86 5.41
CA LEU A 65 18.66 -10.40 6.79
C LEU A 65 17.65 -11.33 7.49
N VAL A 66 16.57 -11.70 6.80
CA VAL A 66 15.55 -12.61 7.34
C VAL A 66 16.13 -14.00 7.61
N ALA A 67 16.84 -14.59 6.63
CA ALA A 67 17.44 -15.91 6.75
C ALA A 67 18.40 -15.97 7.96
N ASN A 68 19.34 -15.02 8.04
CA ASN A 68 20.30 -14.94 9.14
C ASN A 68 19.62 -14.88 10.51
N LYS A 69 18.49 -14.18 10.62
CA LYS A 69 17.80 -14.03 11.90
C LYS A 69 16.93 -15.24 12.24
N LEU A 70 16.33 -15.90 11.24
CA LEU A 70 15.52 -17.10 11.45
C LEU A 70 16.36 -18.31 11.90
N GLU A 71 17.63 -18.41 11.49
CA GLU A 71 18.53 -19.48 11.94
C GLU A 71 18.66 -19.56 13.46
N GLU A 72 18.55 -18.43 14.18
CA GLU A 72 18.57 -18.40 15.65
C GLU A 72 17.41 -19.19 16.29
N PHE A 73 16.34 -19.46 15.52
CA PHE A 73 15.12 -20.13 15.98
C PHE A 73 14.94 -21.54 15.39
N HIS A 74 15.88 -22.04 14.57
CA HIS A 74 15.74 -23.31 13.84
C HIS A 74 15.40 -24.51 14.73
N ASN A 75 15.95 -24.56 15.94
CA ASN A 75 15.81 -25.70 16.85
C ASN A 75 14.74 -25.50 17.94
N LEU A 76 13.92 -24.45 17.84
CA LEU A 76 12.92 -24.13 18.86
C LEU A 76 11.53 -24.62 18.45
N GLU A 77 10.92 -25.43 19.30
CA GLU A 77 9.50 -25.77 19.18
C GLU A 77 8.65 -24.60 19.69
N LEU A 78 8.09 -23.85 18.74
CA LEU A 78 7.28 -22.67 19.02
C LEU A 78 5.84 -22.93 18.57
N ASN A 79 4.88 -22.50 19.40
CA ASN A 79 3.48 -22.53 19.01
C ASN A 79 3.21 -21.51 17.87
N HIS A 80 2.03 -21.59 17.28
CA HIS A 80 1.64 -20.76 16.14
C HIS A 80 1.68 -19.25 16.47
N GLU A 81 1.12 -18.83 17.61
CA GLU A 81 1.05 -17.40 17.99
C GLU A 81 2.44 -16.78 18.19
N ILE A 82 3.33 -17.48 18.88
CA ILE A 82 4.71 -17.04 19.13
C ILE A 82 5.49 -17.03 17.80
N SER A 83 5.33 -18.07 16.97
CA SER A 83 5.97 -18.13 15.65
C SER A 83 5.61 -16.92 14.80
N LYS A 84 4.31 -16.57 14.76
CA LYS A 84 3.80 -15.44 14.00
C LYS A 84 4.40 -14.12 14.48
N LEU A 85 4.42 -13.86 15.79
CA LEU A 85 5.01 -12.65 16.38
C LEU A 85 6.51 -12.53 16.08
N ILE A 86 7.26 -13.63 16.16
CA ILE A 86 8.69 -13.66 15.85
C ILE A 86 8.92 -13.33 14.37
N ILE A 87 8.17 -13.96 13.46
CA ILE A 87 8.28 -13.71 12.03
C ILE A 87 7.95 -12.25 11.71
N GLU A 88 6.85 -11.71 12.24
CA GLU A 88 6.48 -10.31 12.07
C GLU A 88 7.62 -9.36 12.52
N ASN A 89 8.23 -9.61 13.68
CA ASN A 89 9.34 -8.80 14.20
C ASN A 89 10.60 -8.90 13.32
N ILE A 90 10.94 -10.10 12.86
CA ILE A 90 12.09 -10.34 11.98
C ILE A 90 11.90 -9.57 10.67
N PHE A 91 10.72 -9.67 10.05
CA PHE A 91 10.44 -8.97 8.80
C PHE A 91 10.34 -7.45 9.01
N ASP A 92 9.77 -6.96 10.12
CA ASP A 92 9.77 -5.53 10.46
C ASP A 92 11.18 -4.94 10.43
N ASN A 93 12.10 -5.58 11.16
CA ASN A 93 13.48 -5.18 11.20
C ASN A 93 14.13 -5.29 9.83
N ALA A 94 13.98 -6.43 9.16
CA ALA A 94 14.65 -6.69 7.90
C ALA A 94 14.17 -5.75 6.76
N ILE A 95 12.88 -5.43 6.71
CA ILE A 95 12.29 -4.52 5.71
C ILE A 95 12.76 -3.08 5.94
N LEU A 96 12.67 -2.57 7.16
CA LEU A 96 13.14 -1.20 7.43
C LEU A 96 14.64 -1.07 7.17
N ARG A 97 15.41 -2.08 7.57
CA ARG A 97 16.85 -2.08 7.42
C ARG A 97 17.29 -2.22 5.98
N SER A 98 16.63 -3.08 5.19
CA SER A 98 16.89 -3.17 3.75
C SER A 98 16.46 -1.91 3.01
N PHE A 99 15.39 -1.26 3.45
CA PHE A 99 14.90 -0.02 2.87
C PHE A 99 15.80 1.19 3.15
N ILE A 100 16.29 1.32 4.39
CA ILE A 100 17.14 2.44 4.81
C ILE A 100 18.57 2.26 4.29
N PHE A 101 19.12 1.06 4.38
CA PHE A 101 20.55 0.83 4.17
C PHE A 101 20.90 0.11 2.85
N GLU A 102 19.97 0.01 1.90
CA GLU A 102 20.17 -0.69 0.62
C GLU A 102 21.51 -0.35 -0.07
N GLU A 103 21.88 0.92 -0.08
CA GLU A 103 23.02 1.44 -0.84
C GLU A 103 24.37 1.23 -0.14
N PHE A 104 24.37 0.74 1.09
CA PHE A 104 25.57 0.52 1.88
C PHE A 104 26.03 -0.93 1.76
N GLU A 105 27.00 -1.18 0.90
CA GLU A 105 27.75 -2.46 0.88
C GLU A 105 28.50 -2.71 2.20
N ASN A 106 28.71 -1.66 3.00
CA ASN A 106 29.44 -1.73 4.25
C ASN A 106 28.55 -2.20 5.42
N TYR A 107 28.46 -3.52 5.55
CA TYR A 107 27.72 -4.22 6.60
C TYR A 107 27.94 -3.65 8.03
N GLU A 108 29.12 -3.11 8.36
CA GLU A 108 29.40 -2.59 9.71
C GLU A 108 28.47 -1.44 10.12
N LEU A 109 28.16 -0.51 9.22
CA LEU A 109 27.30 0.65 9.51
C LEU A 109 25.86 0.21 9.73
N THR A 110 25.38 -0.75 8.93
CA THR A 110 24.05 -1.33 9.08
C THR A 110 23.86 -1.95 10.47
N TYR A 111 24.89 -2.61 11.02
CA TYR A 111 24.85 -3.29 12.33
C TYR A 111 25.13 -2.40 13.53
N ARG A 112 25.77 -1.24 13.33
CA ARG A 112 26.04 -0.30 14.43
C ARG A 112 24.93 0.72 14.65
N SER A 113 24.14 1.04 13.64
CA SER A 113 23.04 1.99 13.79
C SER A 113 21.86 1.37 14.54
N ASN A 114 21.51 1.95 15.70
CA ASN A 114 20.29 1.62 16.44
C ASN A 114 19.03 2.27 15.82
N LEU A 115 19.19 3.08 14.76
CA LEU A 115 18.13 3.86 14.14
C LEU A 115 16.88 3.02 13.82
N VAL A 116 17.06 1.84 13.21
CA VAL A 116 15.92 0.96 12.87
C VAL A 116 15.16 0.54 14.13
N THR A 117 15.88 0.17 15.18
CA THR A 117 15.29 -0.21 16.47
C THR A 117 14.57 0.97 17.11
N ASP A 118 15.17 2.15 17.12
CA ASP A 118 14.58 3.35 17.71
C ASP A 118 13.32 3.81 16.94
N LEU A 119 13.35 3.75 15.61
CA LEU A 119 12.18 4.00 14.77
C LEU A 119 11.07 2.97 15.03
N LEU A 120 11.38 1.67 15.05
CA LEU A 120 10.38 0.63 15.36
C LEU A 120 9.75 0.83 16.73
N ASN A 121 10.54 1.14 17.74
CA ASN A 121 10.06 1.43 19.09
C ASN A 121 9.09 2.62 19.10
N GLY A 122 9.43 3.71 18.40
CA GLY A 122 8.55 4.86 18.27
C GLY A 122 7.26 4.56 17.52
N LEU A 123 7.35 3.82 16.42
CA LEU A 123 6.19 3.39 15.63
C LEU A 123 5.23 2.53 16.47
N GLN A 124 5.77 1.55 17.19
CA GLN A 124 4.99 0.69 18.09
C GLN A 124 4.37 1.48 19.25
N TYR A 125 5.13 2.40 19.84
CA TYR A 125 4.68 3.25 20.94
C TYR A 125 3.46 4.10 20.53
N TRP A 126 3.56 4.80 19.38
CA TRP A 126 2.50 5.69 18.92
C TRP A 126 1.32 4.98 18.30
N ARG A 127 1.49 3.76 17.79
CA ARG A 127 0.37 2.96 17.27
C ARG A 127 -0.66 2.61 18.35
N ASN A 128 -0.23 2.51 19.61
CA ASN A 128 -1.07 2.16 20.75
C ASN A 128 -1.48 3.37 21.61
N LYS A 129 -1.15 4.60 21.17
CA LYS A 129 -1.41 5.82 21.92
C LYS A 129 -2.16 6.87 21.10
N THR A 130 -2.87 7.71 21.82
CA THR A 130 -3.50 8.91 21.28
C THR A 130 -2.87 10.14 21.93
N TYR A 131 -2.89 11.26 21.20
CA TYR A 131 -2.59 12.58 21.70
C TYR A 131 -3.84 13.43 21.48
N GLU A 132 -4.34 14.08 22.54
CA GLU A 132 -5.61 14.84 22.49
C GLU A 132 -6.78 14.03 21.91
N GLY A 133 -6.82 12.72 22.20
CA GLY A 133 -7.86 11.80 21.72
C GLY A 133 -7.76 11.42 20.25
N LYS A 134 -6.68 11.77 19.55
CA LYS A 134 -6.43 11.41 18.15
C LYS A 134 -5.22 10.51 18.01
N ASN A 135 -5.30 9.52 17.12
CA ASN A 135 -4.14 8.75 16.71
C ASN A 135 -3.10 9.67 16.06
N ILE A 136 -1.83 9.35 16.29
CA ILE A 136 -0.71 10.15 15.83
C ILE A 136 -0.21 9.70 14.46
N SER A 137 0.06 10.69 13.62
CA SER A 137 0.76 10.56 12.36
C SER A 137 2.03 11.40 12.40
N PHE A 138 3.13 10.88 11.89
CA PHE A 138 4.38 11.62 11.69
C PHE A 138 5.12 11.03 10.50
N GLY A 139 6.05 11.80 9.96
CA GLY A 139 6.93 11.38 8.88
C GLY A 139 8.38 11.72 9.15
N PHE A 140 9.26 10.83 8.69
CA PHE A 140 10.70 11.01 8.68
C PHE A 140 11.21 11.09 7.25
N ILE A 141 12.14 12.01 7.01
CA ILE A 141 13.05 11.97 5.86
C ILE A 141 14.39 11.50 6.40
N ILE A 142 14.80 10.32 5.96
CA ILE A 142 16.09 9.73 6.32
C ILE A 142 17.07 10.13 5.23
N ASP A 143 18.03 10.95 5.62
CA ASP A 143 19.12 11.35 4.74
C ASP A 143 20.14 10.21 4.65
N GLY A 144 20.42 9.76 3.42
CA GLY A 144 21.42 8.75 3.14
C GLY A 144 22.85 9.31 3.08
N SER A 145 23.03 10.63 3.24
CA SER A 145 24.37 11.22 3.28
C SER A 145 25.10 10.80 4.58
N LEU A 146 26.37 10.40 4.44
CA LEU A 146 27.27 10.12 5.57
C LEU A 146 27.97 11.39 6.07
N GLU A 147 27.45 12.57 5.73
CA GLU A 147 28.05 13.83 6.17
C GLU A 147 27.85 13.98 7.68
N ARG A 148 28.94 13.79 8.42
CA ARG A 148 28.95 14.06 9.86
C ARG A 148 28.60 15.51 10.10
N SER A 149 27.54 15.74 10.87
CA SER A 149 27.40 17.00 11.59
C SER A 149 28.67 17.18 12.43
N TYR A 150 29.28 18.37 12.41
CA TYR A 150 30.51 18.69 13.13
C TYR A 150 30.23 19.49 14.41
N ASN A 151 29.08 19.28 15.05
CA ASN A 151 28.62 20.14 16.14
C ASN A 151 28.35 19.35 17.42
N ASN A 152 29.12 19.66 18.47
CA ASN A 152 29.11 19.11 19.83
C ASN A 152 27.75 19.13 20.60
N HIS A 153 26.61 19.31 19.94
CA HIS A 153 25.25 19.15 20.48
C HIS A 153 24.62 17.77 20.15
N GLU A 154 25.38 16.89 19.48
CA GLU A 154 24.98 15.58 18.91
C GLU A 154 24.25 14.61 19.86
N ILE A 155 24.60 14.56 21.16
CA ILE A 155 24.03 13.55 22.06
C ILE A 155 22.56 13.84 22.42
N PHE A 156 22.17 15.11 22.49
CA PHE A 156 20.82 15.47 22.95
C PHE A 156 19.76 15.32 21.89
N ASN A 157 20.11 15.38 20.59
CA ASN A 157 19.16 15.39 19.48
C ASN A 157 18.90 14.00 18.89
N ASN A 158 19.41 12.94 19.51
CA ASN A 158 19.17 11.59 19.04
C ASN A 158 17.69 11.19 19.21
N ILE A 159 17.11 10.65 18.15
CA ILE A 159 15.70 10.26 18.06
C ILE A 159 15.26 9.32 19.18
N GLN A 160 16.15 8.46 19.67
CA GLN A 160 15.90 7.55 20.79
C GLN A 160 15.39 8.29 22.04
N ASN A 161 15.91 9.48 22.30
CA ASN A 161 15.57 10.28 23.48
C ASN A 161 14.21 10.98 23.36
N HIS A 162 13.70 11.14 22.14
CA HIS A 162 12.57 12.01 21.83
C HIS A 162 11.34 11.27 21.32
N ILE A 163 11.50 10.22 20.52
CA ILE A 163 10.42 9.65 19.70
C ILE A 163 9.25 9.14 20.54
N THR A 164 9.45 8.77 21.80
CA THR A 164 8.39 8.31 22.71
C THR A 164 7.85 9.39 23.65
N LYS A 165 8.30 10.65 23.54
CA LYS A 165 7.88 11.75 24.41
C LYS A 165 6.65 12.44 23.87
N ASP A 166 5.76 12.91 24.75
CA ASP A 166 4.47 13.46 24.33
C ASP A 166 4.57 14.72 23.46
N TYR A 167 5.62 15.55 23.63
CA TYR A 167 5.86 16.70 22.77
C TYR A 167 6.29 16.33 21.34
N PHE A 168 6.65 15.07 21.09
CA PHE A 168 7.06 14.59 19.77
C PHE A 168 5.85 14.46 18.82
N ALA A 169 4.70 14.10 19.38
CA ALA A 169 3.46 13.82 18.66
C ALA A 169 3.03 14.92 17.66
N PRO A 170 3.06 16.23 17.99
CA PRO A 170 2.67 17.28 17.07
C PRO A 170 3.78 17.81 16.14
N LEU A 171 5.01 17.29 16.20
CA LEU A 171 6.15 17.88 15.45
C LEU A 171 6.09 17.69 13.94
N SER A 172 5.39 16.66 13.48
CA SER A 172 5.26 16.31 12.07
C SER A 172 3.90 15.65 11.85
N ASP A 173 3.31 15.86 10.68
CA ASP A 173 2.06 15.21 10.26
C ASP A 173 2.28 14.09 9.22
N GLY A 174 3.51 13.94 8.72
CA GLY A 174 3.87 12.99 7.67
C GLY A 174 3.19 13.24 6.33
N MET A 175 2.62 14.44 6.12
CA MET A 175 1.98 14.86 4.87
C MET A 175 2.64 16.13 4.34
N CYS A 176 2.67 17.19 5.14
CA CYS A 176 3.26 18.47 4.77
C CYS A 176 4.50 18.78 5.61
N SER A 177 4.74 18.05 6.69
CA SER A 177 5.86 18.28 7.61
C SER A 177 6.53 16.96 7.97
N PHE A 178 7.87 16.95 7.97
CA PHE A 178 8.69 15.76 8.19
C PHE A 178 9.88 16.10 9.06
N LEU A 179 10.23 15.21 9.98
CA LEU A 179 11.48 15.28 10.72
C LEU A 179 12.61 14.70 9.87
N SER A 180 13.67 15.46 9.66
CA SER A 180 14.84 15.00 8.94
C SER A 180 15.80 14.34 9.94
N ILE A 181 16.25 13.13 9.62
CA ILE A 181 17.16 12.34 10.45
C ILE A 181 18.30 11.75 9.62
N ASN A 182 19.51 11.69 10.18
CA ASN A 182 20.64 10.99 9.56
C ASN A 182 20.66 9.50 9.94
N LEU A 183 21.64 8.77 9.40
CA LEU A 183 21.80 7.32 9.61
C LEU A 183 22.23 6.95 11.04
N GLU A 184 22.78 7.90 11.79
CA GLU A 184 23.12 7.80 13.19
C GLU A 184 21.91 8.00 14.13
N GLY A 185 20.77 8.44 13.59
CA GLY A 185 19.54 8.69 14.34
C GLY A 185 19.45 10.08 14.95
N GLU A 186 20.25 11.03 14.52
CA GLU A 186 20.19 12.41 14.97
C GLU A 186 19.13 13.17 14.19
N ILE A 187 18.31 13.96 14.90
CA ILE A 187 17.36 14.88 14.29
C ILE A 187 18.12 16.11 13.80
N ILE A 188 18.20 16.27 12.48
CA ILE A 188 18.92 17.37 11.82
C ILE A 188 18.01 18.56 11.48
N GLY A 189 16.68 18.37 11.48
CA GLY A 189 15.74 19.47 11.25
C GLY A 189 14.31 19.04 10.98
N ILE A 190 13.49 20.00 10.55
CA ILE A 190 12.11 19.80 10.10
C ILE A 190 11.97 20.36 8.69
N ASN A 191 11.44 19.55 7.77
CA ASN A 191 11.15 19.95 6.41
C ASN A 191 9.64 20.18 6.26
N GLN A 192 9.26 21.24 5.56
CA GLN A 192 7.87 21.56 5.26
C GLN A 192 7.66 21.65 3.74
N PHE A 193 6.53 21.14 3.28
CA PHE A 193 6.10 21.09 1.88
C PHE A 193 4.66 21.57 1.78
N ASP A 194 4.37 22.33 0.73
CA ASP A 194 3.06 22.93 0.46
C ASP A 194 2.45 22.46 -0.87
N THR A 195 3.21 21.71 -1.68
CA THR A 195 2.85 21.35 -3.04
C THR A 195 2.52 19.86 -3.14
N PHE A 196 1.27 19.56 -3.52
CA PHE A 196 0.83 18.20 -3.84
C PHE A 196 0.95 17.94 -5.35
N HIS A 197 1.28 16.70 -5.71
CA HIS A 197 1.55 16.32 -7.09
C HIS A 197 0.49 15.35 -7.62
N ASP A 198 -0.51 15.87 -8.34
CA ASP A 198 -1.61 15.08 -8.93
C ASP A 198 -1.13 13.90 -9.79
N GLY A 199 -0.08 14.13 -10.60
CA GLY A 199 0.52 13.12 -11.48
C GLY A 199 1.39 12.08 -10.78
N SER A 200 1.60 12.18 -9.47
CA SER A 200 2.44 11.24 -8.71
C SER A 200 1.82 9.84 -8.66
N MET A 201 2.67 8.81 -8.62
CA MET A 201 2.25 7.44 -8.32
C MET A 201 2.14 7.15 -6.82
N LEU A 202 2.52 8.10 -5.97
CA LEU A 202 2.24 8.08 -4.55
C LEU A 202 0.76 8.35 -4.29
N PRO A 203 0.21 7.91 -3.16
CA PRO A 203 -1.10 8.34 -2.70
C PRO A 203 -1.12 9.87 -2.56
N TYR A 204 -2.19 10.52 -2.99
CA TYR A 204 -2.23 11.97 -3.17
C TYR A 204 -1.79 12.75 -1.92
N ARG A 205 -2.26 12.32 -0.74
CA ARG A 205 -1.93 12.97 0.55
C ARG A 205 -0.45 12.90 0.94
N PHE A 206 0.32 12.02 0.32
CA PHE A 206 1.75 11.85 0.56
C PHE A 206 2.57 12.22 -0.68
N SER A 207 1.95 12.86 -1.66
CA SER A 207 2.62 13.21 -2.91
C SER A 207 3.61 14.36 -2.76
N THR A 208 3.57 15.12 -1.66
CA THR A 208 4.52 16.21 -1.34
C THR A 208 5.99 15.78 -1.40
N VAL A 209 6.28 14.52 -1.06
CA VAL A 209 7.64 13.94 -1.10
C VAL A 209 8.01 13.31 -2.44
N ASN A 210 7.18 13.47 -3.49
CA ASN A 210 7.38 12.83 -4.79
C ASN A 210 8.73 13.14 -5.43
N ASN A 211 9.27 14.34 -5.18
CA ASN A 211 10.50 14.81 -5.82
C ASN A 211 11.75 14.61 -4.97
N LEU A 212 11.62 14.02 -3.76
CA LEU A 212 12.79 13.71 -2.94
C LEU A 212 13.60 12.58 -3.61
N ARG A 213 14.86 12.91 -3.90
CA ARG A 213 15.84 11.97 -4.46
C ARG A 213 16.82 11.58 -3.37
N ASN A 214 17.33 10.36 -3.43
CA ASN A 214 18.37 9.85 -2.52
C ASN A 214 17.99 9.94 -1.03
N SER A 215 16.69 9.98 -0.72
CA SER A 215 16.19 9.98 0.65
C SER A 215 15.15 8.88 0.80
N SER A 216 15.16 8.26 1.98
CA SER A 216 14.18 7.27 2.39
C SER A 216 13.15 7.95 3.27
N VAL A 217 11.88 7.90 2.88
CA VAL A 217 10.79 8.53 3.61
C VAL A 217 9.98 7.46 4.32
N LEU A 218 9.81 7.62 5.63
CA LEU A 218 9.00 6.76 6.47
C LEU A 218 7.81 7.56 7.00
N ILE A 219 6.60 7.05 6.88
CA ILE A 219 5.39 7.72 7.38
C ILE A 219 4.58 6.75 8.23
N GLN A 220 4.17 7.18 9.42
CA GLN A 220 3.07 6.56 10.14
C GLN A 220 1.81 7.39 9.94
N THR A 221 0.73 6.75 9.51
CA THR A 221 -0.58 7.41 9.35
C THR A 221 -1.38 7.38 10.66
N ARG A 222 -2.41 8.23 10.75
CA ARG A 222 -3.38 8.18 11.86
C ARG A 222 -4.17 6.88 11.93
N LEU A 223 -4.16 6.09 10.86
CA LEU A 223 -4.80 4.78 10.80
C LEU A 223 -3.87 3.66 11.27
N GLY A 224 -2.63 4.00 11.69
CA GLY A 224 -1.62 3.05 12.15
C GLY A 224 -0.89 2.34 11.02
N ASP A 225 -1.19 2.66 9.76
CA ASP A 225 -0.46 2.13 8.60
C ASP A 225 0.91 2.81 8.49
N ILE A 226 1.93 2.06 8.05
CA ILE A 226 3.29 2.56 7.82
C ILE A 226 3.59 2.56 6.33
N LEU A 227 4.11 3.65 5.79
CA LEU A 227 4.49 3.77 4.38
C LEU A 227 6.00 4.00 4.27
N LEU A 228 6.65 3.26 3.38
CA LEU A 228 8.05 3.43 3.01
C LEU A 228 8.13 3.92 1.57
N ILE A 229 8.60 5.14 1.38
CA ILE A 229 8.64 5.83 0.09
C ILE A 229 10.09 6.18 -0.24
N LYS A 230 10.56 5.78 -1.43
CA LYS A 230 11.90 6.10 -1.91
C LYS A 230 11.82 6.48 -3.39
N GLU A 231 12.50 7.57 -3.76
CA GLU A 231 12.51 8.11 -5.13
C GLU A 231 11.11 8.36 -5.71
N GLY A 232 10.21 8.96 -4.92
CA GLY A 232 8.84 9.24 -5.36
C GLY A 232 7.98 8.00 -5.62
N ASN A 233 8.40 6.82 -5.16
CA ASN A 233 7.65 5.57 -5.31
C ASN A 233 7.38 4.93 -3.95
N LEU A 234 6.17 4.41 -3.77
CA LEU A 234 5.79 3.64 -2.60
C LEU A 234 6.42 2.25 -2.74
N LYS A 235 7.37 1.90 -1.86
CA LYS A 235 8.11 0.63 -1.91
C LYS A 235 7.47 -0.42 -1.02
N PHE A 236 7.05 -0.03 0.18
CA PHE A 236 6.37 -0.92 1.12
C PHE A 236 5.26 -0.19 1.86
N VAL A 237 4.24 -0.96 2.25
CA VAL A 237 3.20 -0.52 3.18
C VAL A 237 3.00 -1.60 4.23
N LYS A 238 2.97 -1.22 5.51
CA LYS A 238 2.47 -2.08 6.58
C LYS A 238 1.02 -1.72 6.88
N LYS A 239 0.10 -2.65 6.62
CA LYS A 239 -1.34 -2.54 6.95
C LYS A 239 -1.73 -3.71 7.82
N ASN A 240 -2.52 -3.47 8.86
CA ASN A 240 -3.06 -4.56 9.71
C ASN A 240 -2.00 -5.57 10.18
N GLN A 241 -0.79 -5.08 10.53
CA GLN A 241 0.39 -5.87 10.94
C GLN A 241 1.15 -6.58 9.82
N GLN A 242 0.65 -6.55 8.59
CA GLN A 242 1.24 -7.22 7.44
C GLN A 242 1.95 -6.22 6.53
N TRP A 243 3.20 -6.53 6.18
CA TRP A 243 3.91 -5.78 5.15
C TRP A 243 3.51 -6.27 3.77
N ILE A 244 3.45 -5.33 2.83
CA ILE A 244 3.18 -5.53 1.42
C ILE A 244 4.22 -4.74 0.64
N GLN A 245 4.95 -5.40 -0.27
CA GLN A 245 5.81 -4.72 -1.22
C GLN A 245 4.93 -4.13 -2.34
N PHE A 246 5.06 -2.82 -2.54
CA PHE A 246 4.36 -2.10 -3.58
C PHE A 246 5.22 -2.00 -4.84
N ASP A 247 4.78 -2.72 -5.88
CA ASP A 247 5.26 -2.52 -7.23
C ASP A 247 4.16 -1.82 -8.02
N THR A 248 4.20 -0.48 -8.00
CA THR A 248 3.18 0.39 -8.58
C THR A 248 2.86 0.01 -10.03
N ASN A 249 3.88 -0.23 -10.85
CA ASN A 249 3.69 -0.52 -12.28
C ASN A 249 3.04 -1.89 -12.49
N SER A 250 3.50 -2.91 -11.76
CA SER A 250 2.93 -4.26 -11.82
C SER A 250 1.47 -4.29 -11.36
N LEU A 251 1.17 -3.65 -10.22
CA LEU A 251 -0.18 -3.60 -9.67
C LEU A 251 -1.13 -2.81 -10.57
N MET A 252 -0.68 -1.65 -11.10
CA MET A 252 -1.45 -0.87 -12.08
C MET A 252 -1.75 -1.70 -13.33
N HIS A 253 -0.76 -2.41 -13.86
CA HIS A 253 -0.96 -3.27 -15.03
C HIS A 253 -1.97 -4.39 -14.75
N LYS A 254 -1.85 -5.10 -13.61
CA LYS A 254 -2.79 -6.16 -13.22
C LYS A 254 -4.23 -5.64 -13.08
N ILE A 255 -4.42 -4.53 -12.37
CA ILE A 255 -5.75 -3.92 -12.18
C ILE A 255 -6.31 -3.48 -13.53
N SER A 256 -5.55 -2.73 -14.32
CA SER A 256 -6.04 -2.22 -15.61
C SER A 256 -6.30 -3.31 -16.66
N ALA A 257 -5.51 -4.39 -16.67
CA ALA A 257 -5.74 -5.54 -17.54
C ALA A 257 -7.05 -6.25 -17.19
N ASN A 258 -7.32 -6.50 -15.91
CA ASN A 258 -8.57 -7.07 -15.45
C ASN A 258 -9.79 -6.16 -15.71
N LEU A 259 -9.59 -4.85 -15.80
CA LEU A 259 -10.62 -3.87 -16.15
C LEU A 259 -10.74 -3.62 -17.67
N ASN A 260 -9.93 -4.29 -18.50
CA ASN A 260 -9.85 -4.07 -19.95
C ASN A 260 -9.64 -2.58 -20.33
N ILE A 261 -8.82 -1.87 -19.56
CA ILE A 261 -8.44 -0.48 -19.85
C ILE A 261 -7.13 -0.50 -20.65
N TYR A 262 -7.09 0.18 -21.80
CA TYR A 262 -5.88 0.29 -22.63
C TYR A 262 -5.25 1.68 -22.62
N GLU A 263 -6.06 2.74 -22.52
CA GLU A 263 -5.60 4.13 -22.51
C GLU A 263 -4.76 4.43 -21.26
N LYS A 264 -3.50 4.85 -21.46
CA LYS A 264 -2.53 5.10 -20.38
C LYS A 264 -3.06 6.05 -19.30
N LYS A 265 -3.60 7.21 -19.68
CA LYS A 265 -4.12 8.20 -18.72
C LYS A 265 -5.24 7.64 -17.84
N LEU A 266 -6.11 6.81 -18.43
CA LEU A 266 -7.18 6.17 -17.68
C LEU A 266 -6.67 5.08 -16.73
N LYS A 267 -5.66 4.29 -17.15
CA LYS A 267 -5.00 3.33 -16.27
C LYS A 267 -4.44 4.01 -15.02
N GLU A 268 -3.70 5.10 -15.23
CA GLU A 268 -3.09 5.88 -14.16
C GLU A 268 -4.16 6.48 -13.24
N ALA A 269 -5.18 7.13 -13.80
CA ALA A 269 -6.25 7.75 -13.03
C ALA A 269 -7.05 6.74 -12.19
N VAL A 270 -7.40 5.57 -12.75
CA VAL A 270 -8.07 4.50 -12.01
C VAL A 270 -7.19 3.97 -10.88
N PHE A 271 -5.93 3.63 -11.18
CA PHE A 271 -5.02 3.09 -10.18
C PHE A 271 -4.74 4.07 -9.04
N GLN A 272 -4.43 5.33 -9.36
CA GLN A 272 -4.22 6.39 -8.38
C GLN A 272 -5.43 6.57 -7.47
N THR A 273 -6.64 6.54 -8.04
CA THR A 273 -7.87 6.70 -7.25
C THR A 273 -8.11 5.50 -6.33
N CYS A 274 -7.89 4.27 -6.82
CA CYS A 274 -7.96 3.07 -6.00
C CYS A 274 -6.97 3.12 -4.83
N LEU A 275 -5.73 3.55 -5.09
CA LEU A 275 -4.69 3.71 -4.06
C LEU A 275 -5.08 4.74 -3.00
N ASP A 276 -5.61 5.90 -3.42
CA ASP A 276 -6.02 6.97 -2.52
C ASP A 276 -7.14 6.54 -1.58
N ILE A 277 -8.15 5.83 -2.10
CA ILE A 277 -9.29 5.36 -1.30
C ILE A 277 -8.91 4.19 -0.41
N SER A 278 -8.08 3.27 -0.91
CA SER A 278 -7.53 2.15 -0.15
C SER A 278 -6.81 2.63 1.11
N LEU A 279 -5.90 3.60 0.97
CA LEU A 279 -5.14 4.13 2.11
C LEU A 279 -5.93 5.12 2.97
N ALA A 280 -6.92 5.81 2.41
CA ALA A 280 -7.82 6.63 3.19
C ALA A 280 -8.87 5.81 3.98
N LYS A 281 -9.01 4.51 3.68
CA LYS A 281 -9.98 3.59 4.30
C LYS A 281 -11.43 4.09 4.21
N THR A 282 -11.77 4.85 3.15
CA THR A 282 -13.13 5.40 2.95
C THR A 282 -14.08 4.41 2.26
N GLY A 283 -13.53 3.47 1.49
CA GLY A 283 -14.28 2.51 0.70
C GLY A 283 -14.97 3.11 -0.54
N GLY A 284 -15.36 2.25 -1.47
CA GLY A 284 -15.99 2.65 -2.73
C GLY A 284 -16.17 1.50 -3.71
N VAL A 285 -16.95 1.73 -4.76
CA VAL A 285 -17.13 0.77 -5.88
C VAL A 285 -16.95 1.51 -7.20
N LEU A 286 -15.96 1.07 -7.99
CA LEU A 286 -15.71 1.56 -9.34
C LEU A 286 -15.94 0.41 -10.33
N ALA A 287 -16.87 0.56 -11.26
CA ALA A 287 -17.01 -0.39 -12.37
C ALA A 287 -16.59 0.23 -13.70
N VAL A 288 -15.94 -0.60 -14.52
CA VAL A 288 -15.55 -0.30 -15.90
C VAL A 288 -16.31 -1.24 -16.80
N VAL A 289 -17.23 -0.70 -17.58
CA VAL A 289 -18.20 -1.47 -18.36
C VAL A 289 -18.03 -1.28 -19.87
N ASP A 290 -18.58 -2.23 -20.61
CA ASP A 290 -18.73 -2.13 -22.07
C ASP A 290 -20.00 -1.36 -22.43
N ASP A 291 -19.88 -0.33 -23.27
CA ASP A 291 -21.01 0.52 -23.68
C ASP A 291 -22.15 -0.30 -24.30
N GLU A 292 -21.84 -1.35 -25.07
CA GLU A 292 -22.82 -2.22 -25.72
C GLU A 292 -23.59 -3.10 -24.72
N HIS A 293 -22.95 -3.47 -23.61
CA HIS A 293 -23.49 -4.42 -22.63
C HIS A 293 -24.08 -3.74 -21.39
N PHE A 294 -23.85 -2.43 -21.22
CA PHE A 294 -24.31 -1.69 -20.07
C PHE A 294 -25.62 -0.94 -20.34
N GLN A 295 -26.69 -1.39 -19.67
CA GLN A 295 -27.98 -0.70 -19.67
C GLN A 295 -28.29 -0.21 -18.27
N SER A 296 -28.06 1.07 -18.01
CA SER A 296 -28.24 1.69 -16.67
C SER A 296 -29.60 1.39 -16.03
N LYS A 297 -30.68 1.32 -16.83
CA LYS A 297 -32.03 0.96 -16.37
C LYS A 297 -32.15 -0.45 -15.76
N LYS A 298 -31.27 -1.39 -16.11
CA LYS A 298 -31.26 -2.75 -15.52
C LYS A 298 -30.68 -2.75 -14.10
N PHE A 299 -29.77 -1.82 -13.82
CA PHE A 299 -29.03 -1.74 -12.56
C PHE A 299 -29.63 -0.78 -11.53
N ILE A 300 -30.60 0.05 -11.93
CA ILE A 300 -31.29 0.99 -11.04
C ILE A 300 -32.73 0.48 -10.89
N SER A 301 -33.26 0.43 -9.66
CA SER A 301 -34.67 0.09 -9.48
C SER A 301 -35.56 1.11 -10.21
N ASN A 302 -36.66 0.64 -10.81
CA ASN A 302 -37.60 1.51 -11.52
C ASN A 302 -38.15 2.61 -10.58
N ASP A 303 -38.41 2.26 -9.32
CA ASP A 303 -38.89 3.19 -8.29
C ASP A 303 -37.92 4.35 -8.02
N LEU A 304 -36.60 4.12 -8.12
CA LEU A 304 -35.59 5.18 -7.97
C LEU A 304 -35.45 6.03 -9.23
N ASN A 305 -35.79 5.51 -10.42
CA ASN A 305 -35.72 6.30 -11.66
C ASN A 305 -36.81 7.36 -11.72
N ASP A 306 -37.98 7.11 -11.14
CA ASP A 306 -39.08 8.07 -11.08
C ASP A 306 -39.02 8.99 -9.84
N ASP A 307 -38.10 8.71 -8.90
CA ASP A 307 -37.86 9.56 -7.74
C ASP A 307 -37.13 10.87 -8.14
N SER A 308 -37.85 11.98 -8.04
CA SER A 308 -37.33 13.33 -8.31
C SER A 308 -36.08 13.69 -7.49
N ASN A 309 -35.96 13.23 -6.24
CA ASN A 309 -34.80 13.50 -5.39
C ASN A 309 -33.57 12.73 -5.89
N PHE A 310 -33.77 11.47 -6.28
CA PHE A 310 -32.69 10.66 -6.87
C PHE A 310 -32.20 11.29 -8.18
N GLN A 311 -33.11 11.73 -9.05
CA GLN A 311 -32.74 12.41 -10.30
C GLN A 311 -32.04 13.74 -10.07
N ASN A 312 -32.46 14.53 -9.07
CA ASN A 312 -31.80 15.77 -8.68
C ASN A 312 -30.39 15.50 -8.14
N LYS A 313 -30.22 14.52 -7.24
CA LYS A 313 -28.90 14.09 -6.74
C LYS A 313 -28.00 13.68 -7.91
N LYS A 314 -28.50 12.84 -8.82
CA LYS A 314 -27.76 12.39 -10.00
C LYS A 314 -27.32 13.59 -10.86
N ARG A 315 -28.24 14.48 -11.24
CA ARG A 315 -27.93 15.68 -12.05
C ARG A 315 -26.91 16.58 -11.38
N PHE A 316 -27.02 16.80 -10.07
CA PHE A 316 -26.04 17.58 -9.31
C PHE A 316 -24.65 16.93 -9.34
N LEU A 317 -24.54 15.63 -9.06
CA LEU A 317 -23.25 14.95 -9.07
C LEU A 317 -22.60 14.95 -10.46
N TYR A 318 -23.40 14.84 -11.52
CA TYR A 318 -22.93 15.00 -12.90
C TYR A 318 -22.48 16.42 -13.23
N SER A 319 -23.15 17.45 -12.71
CA SER A 319 -22.74 18.82 -13.00
C SER A 319 -21.37 19.16 -12.39
N LEU A 320 -21.00 18.50 -11.28
CA LEU A 320 -19.66 18.63 -10.68
C LEU A 320 -18.53 18.13 -11.60
N THR A 321 -18.80 17.16 -12.48
CA THR A 321 -17.79 16.65 -13.43
C THR A 321 -17.63 17.53 -14.66
N LYS A 322 -18.57 18.47 -14.90
CA LYS A 322 -18.60 19.35 -16.08
C LYS A 322 -18.53 18.60 -17.43
N GLY A 323 -18.93 17.33 -17.45
CA GLY A 323 -18.83 16.47 -18.64
C GLY A 323 -17.42 15.99 -18.98
N TYR A 324 -16.42 16.25 -18.14
CA TYR A 324 -15.08 15.69 -18.32
C TYR A 324 -15.09 14.18 -18.12
N LYS A 325 -14.16 13.51 -18.80
CA LYS A 325 -13.88 12.09 -18.56
C LYS A 325 -13.20 11.91 -17.22
N PHE A 326 -13.30 10.69 -16.67
CA PHE A 326 -12.76 10.34 -15.37
C PHE A 326 -11.28 10.72 -15.23
N GLN A 327 -10.44 10.39 -16.21
CA GLN A 327 -9.01 10.71 -16.20
C GLN A 327 -8.68 12.20 -16.27
N ASP A 328 -9.61 13.02 -16.75
CA ASP A 328 -9.44 14.47 -16.90
C ASP A 328 -9.95 15.24 -15.67
N LEU A 329 -10.66 14.57 -14.74
CA LEU A 329 -11.00 15.16 -13.45
C LEU A 329 -9.75 15.30 -12.58
N SER A 330 -9.73 16.31 -11.69
CA SER A 330 -8.67 16.39 -10.68
C SER A 330 -8.66 15.15 -9.79
N ARG A 331 -7.48 14.81 -9.28
CA ARG A 331 -7.33 13.59 -8.46
C ARG A 331 -8.19 13.62 -7.20
N SER A 332 -8.30 14.78 -6.55
CA SER A 332 -9.19 14.91 -5.37
C SER A 332 -10.65 14.69 -5.73
N LEU A 333 -11.13 15.23 -6.86
CA LEU A 333 -12.50 15.07 -7.30
C LEU A 333 -12.84 13.61 -7.63
N ARG A 334 -11.92 12.88 -8.28
CA ARG A 334 -12.09 11.43 -8.51
C ARG A 334 -12.29 10.66 -7.21
N LYS A 335 -11.44 10.93 -6.22
CA LYS A 335 -11.51 10.32 -4.88
C LYS A 335 -12.82 10.66 -4.17
N GLU A 336 -13.26 11.92 -4.23
CA GLU A 336 -14.50 12.38 -3.62
C GLU A 336 -15.72 11.69 -4.24
N ILE A 337 -15.83 11.70 -5.57
CA ILE A 337 -16.91 11.06 -6.33
C ILE A 337 -17.01 9.57 -6.00
N LEU A 338 -15.87 8.86 -5.95
CA LEU A 338 -15.83 7.43 -5.70
C LEU A 338 -16.06 7.07 -4.22
N SER A 339 -15.89 8.02 -3.30
CA SER A 339 -16.20 7.84 -1.87
C SER A 339 -17.67 8.16 -1.54
N ILE A 340 -18.46 8.66 -2.49
CA ILE A 340 -19.90 8.84 -2.31
C ILE A 340 -20.56 7.47 -2.19
N ASP A 341 -21.52 7.34 -1.27
CA ASP A 341 -22.26 6.11 -1.09
C ASP A 341 -22.97 5.66 -2.39
N GLY A 342 -22.85 4.37 -2.68
CA GLY A 342 -23.21 3.76 -3.97
C GLY A 342 -22.00 3.46 -4.86
N SER A 343 -22.27 3.25 -6.15
CA SER A 343 -21.26 2.88 -7.15
C SER A 343 -21.02 4.01 -8.15
N THR A 344 -19.77 4.13 -8.57
CA THR A 344 -19.36 4.91 -9.74
C THR A 344 -19.11 3.96 -10.90
N VAL A 345 -19.68 4.26 -12.07
CA VAL A 345 -19.52 3.43 -13.27
C VAL A 345 -18.97 4.30 -14.37
N ILE A 346 -17.93 3.83 -15.03
CA ILE A 346 -17.32 4.45 -16.21
C ILE A 346 -17.27 3.44 -17.36
N ASN A 347 -17.16 3.92 -18.59
CA ASN A 347 -16.81 3.05 -19.71
C ASN A 347 -15.29 2.96 -19.92
N ARG A 348 -14.87 2.11 -20.86
CA ARG A 348 -13.45 1.90 -21.20
C ARG A 348 -12.75 3.12 -21.81
N HIS A 349 -13.50 4.17 -22.15
CA HIS A 349 -12.99 5.46 -22.64
C HIS A 349 -12.98 6.55 -21.57
N GLY A 350 -13.39 6.21 -20.34
CA GLY A 350 -13.41 7.11 -19.19
C GLY A 350 -14.65 7.99 -19.08
N TYR A 351 -15.66 7.81 -19.93
CA TYR A 351 -16.93 8.52 -19.74
C TYR A 351 -17.64 8.00 -18.50
N ILE A 352 -18.12 8.93 -17.67
CA ILE A 352 -18.80 8.62 -16.42
C ILE A 352 -20.28 8.33 -16.72
N LEU A 353 -20.72 7.11 -16.39
CA LEU A 353 -22.05 6.58 -16.68
C LEU A 353 -22.96 6.52 -15.46
N LEU A 354 -22.40 6.37 -14.25
CA LEU A 354 -23.08 6.53 -12.97
C LEU A 354 -22.15 7.12 -11.90
N ILE A 355 -22.71 7.84 -10.94
CA ILE A 355 -22.04 8.33 -9.72
C ILE A 355 -22.96 8.06 -8.52
N GLY A 356 -22.41 7.55 -7.42
CA GLY A 356 -23.13 7.39 -6.15
C GLY A 356 -24.47 6.66 -6.27
N THR A 357 -24.55 5.69 -7.19
CA THR A 357 -25.79 5.01 -7.55
C THR A 357 -25.89 3.68 -6.82
N ILE A 358 -27.02 3.43 -6.15
CA ILE A 358 -27.30 2.16 -5.49
C ILE A 358 -27.69 1.14 -6.57
N ILE A 359 -26.95 0.03 -6.62
CA ILE A 359 -27.14 -1.01 -7.63
C ILE A 359 -28.20 -2.01 -7.16
N LYS A 360 -29.19 -2.27 -8.02
CA LYS A 360 -30.18 -3.33 -7.85
C LYS A 360 -29.49 -4.68 -8.04
N ILE A 361 -29.57 -5.55 -7.04
CA ILE A 361 -28.97 -6.88 -7.05
C ILE A 361 -30.06 -7.91 -7.38
N SER A 362 -29.77 -8.85 -8.28
CA SER A 362 -30.76 -9.81 -8.82
C SER A 362 -30.95 -11.08 -7.98
N GLY A 363 -30.26 -11.22 -6.84
CA GLY A 363 -30.35 -12.37 -5.93
C GLY A 363 -29.90 -12.05 -4.49
N GLY A 364 -30.15 -12.95 -3.54
CA GLY A 364 -29.92 -12.74 -2.09
C GLY A 364 -28.52 -12.26 -1.70
N SER A 365 -28.44 -11.60 -0.53
CA SER A 365 -27.26 -10.88 -0.03
C SER A 365 -26.02 -11.78 0.10
N LEU A 366 -25.08 -11.62 -0.84
CA LEU A 366 -23.75 -12.22 -0.78
C LEU A 366 -22.79 -11.27 -0.07
N GLY A 367 -22.79 -11.33 1.26
CA GLY A 367 -21.98 -10.47 2.10
C GLY A 367 -22.44 -9.00 2.08
N GLY A 368 -21.53 -8.08 2.38
CA GLY A 368 -21.83 -6.64 2.47
C GLY A 368 -22.21 -6.01 1.12
N GLY A 369 -23.00 -4.92 1.16
CA GLY A 369 -23.60 -4.30 -0.02
C GLY A 369 -22.63 -3.91 -1.15
N ARG A 370 -21.40 -3.51 -0.83
CA ARG A 370 -20.36 -3.21 -1.84
C ARG A 370 -19.96 -4.45 -2.65
N THR A 371 -19.79 -5.60 -1.99
CA THR A 371 -19.45 -6.86 -2.67
C THR A 371 -20.55 -7.23 -3.66
N ALA A 372 -21.80 -7.20 -3.21
CA ALA A 372 -22.93 -7.53 -4.08
C ALA A 372 -23.06 -6.58 -5.27
N ALA A 373 -22.83 -5.27 -5.07
CA ALA A 373 -22.80 -4.30 -6.17
C ALA A 373 -21.67 -4.56 -7.16
N SER A 374 -20.45 -4.86 -6.70
CA SER A 374 -19.31 -5.19 -7.56
C SER A 374 -19.53 -6.46 -8.37
N VAL A 375 -20.09 -7.50 -7.76
CA VAL A 375 -20.45 -8.76 -8.46
C VAL A 375 -21.55 -8.51 -9.50
N GLU A 376 -22.56 -7.70 -9.19
CA GLU A 376 -23.61 -7.40 -10.16
C GLU A 376 -23.08 -6.57 -11.34
N LEU A 377 -22.30 -5.52 -11.08
CA LEU A 377 -21.73 -4.65 -12.11
C LEU A 377 -20.71 -5.37 -12.99
N SER A 378 -19.97 -6.34 -12.45
CA SER A 378 -18.99 -7.11 -13.23
C SER A 378 -19.63 -8.03 -14.27
N LYS A 379 -20.94 -8.21 -14.28
CA LYS A 379 -21.65 -8.91 -15.39
C LYS A 379 -21.63 -8.12 -16.70
N SER A 380 -21.40 -6.80 -16.65
CA SER A 380 -21.32 -5.92 -17.82
C SER A 380 -19.89 -5.42 -18.11
N GLY A 381 -18.88 -6.02 -17.47
CA GLY A 381 -17.48 -5.61 -17.57
C GLY A 381 -16.67 -6.12 -16.38
N ALA A 382 -16.06 -5.20 -15.63
CA ALA A 382 -15.33 -5.53 -14.42
C ALA A 382 -15.54 -4.46 -13.34
N ALA A 383 -15.40 -4.85 -12.07
CA ALA A 383 -15.62 -3.94 -10.95
C ALA A 383 -14.50 -4.05 -9.92
N VAL A 384 -14.07 -2.91 -9.41
CA VAL A 384 -13.17 -2.79 -8.26
C VAL A 384 -13.98 -2.43 -7.04
N LYS A 385 -13.89 -3.26 -6.01
CA LYS A 385 -14.34 -2.96 -4.66
C LYS A 385 -13.16 -2.44 -3.85
N LEU A 386 -13.39 -1.34 -3.14
CA LEU A 386 -12.46 -0.76 -2.20
C LEU A 386 -13.08 -0.89 -0.81
N SER A 387 -12.43 -1.64 0.08
CA SER A 387 -12.91 -1.85 1.45
C SER A 387 -12.60 -0.66 2.35
N THR A 388 -13.41 -0.46 3.38
CA THR A 388 -13.08 0.40 4.52
C THR A 388 -11.91 -0.16 5.35
N ASP A 389 -11.56 -1.43 5.17
CA ASP A 389 -10.35 -2.01 5.77
C ASP A 389 -9.09 -1.72 4.93
N GLY A 390 -9.26 -1.15 3.73
CA GLY A 390 -8.17 -0.75 2.83
C GLY A 390 -7.83 -1.76 1.74
N TYR A 391 -8.55 -2.89 1.67
CA TYR A 391 -8.36 -3.90 0.62
C TYR A 391 -8.88 -3.47 -0.75
N ILE A 392 -8.22 -3.92 -1.81
CA ILE A 392 -8.63 -3.72 -3.21
C ILE A 392 -8.98 -5.08 -3.80
N GLU A 393 -10.22 -5.26 -4.24
CA GLU A 393 -10.71 -6.51 -4.83
C GLU A 393 -11.26 -6.26 -6.24
N VAL A 394 -10.89 -7.11 -7.19
CA VAL A 394 -11.36 -7.02 -8.58
C VAL A 394 -12.29 -8.19 -8.90
N TYR A 395 -13.45 -7.90 -9.45
CA TYR A 395 -14.50 -8.85 -9.82
C TYR A 395 -14.77 -8.79 -11.32
N ILE A 396 -14.97 -9.96 -11.94
CA ILE A 396 -15.22 -10.14 -13.38
C ILE A 396 -16.31 -11.20 -13.57
N ASP A 397 -17.13 -11.06 -14.62
CA ASP A 397 -18.13 -12.03 -15.10
C ASP A 397 -19.17 -12.47 -14.05
N GLY A 398 -19.48 -11.60 -13.07
CA GLY A 398 -20.41 -11.96 -11.99
C GLY A 398 -19.90 -13.04 -11.03
N ASN A 399 -18.61 -13.35 -11.06
CA ASN A 399 -18.00 -14.28 -10.11
C ASN A 399 -18.04 -13.71 -8.68
N ARG A 400 -18.39 -14.57 -7.72
CA ARG A 400 -18.48 -14.19 -6.29
C ARG A 400 -17.13 -14.07 -5.60
N THR A 401 -16.11 -14.71 -6.16
CA THR A 401 -14.73 -14.64 -5.69
C THR A 401 -13.99 -13.61 -6.54
N PRO A 402 -13.25 -12.68 -5.92
CA PRO A 402 -12.45 -11.73 -6.69
C PRO A 402 -11.34 -12.47 -7.45
N VAL A 403 -11.08 -12.06 -8.69
CA VAL A 403 -9.96 -12.58 -9.49
C VAL A 403 -8.61 -12.04 -9.02
N MET A 404 -8.63 -10.97 -8.23
CA MET A 404 -7.46 -10.32 -7.65
C MET A 404 -7.85 -9.66 -6.34
N LYS A 405 -7.01 -9.82 -5.31
CA LYS A 405 -7.11 -9.14 -4.03
C LYS A 405 -5.74 -8.56 -3.65
N ILE A 406 -5.72 -7.32 -3.19
CA ILE A 406 -4.57 -6.68 -2.55
C ILE A 406 -5.01 -6.34 -1.14
N ASP A 407 -4.31 -6.91 -0.15
CA ASP A 407 -4.59 -6.68 1.25
C ASP A 407 -4.04 -5.33 1.80
#